data_AF-A0A4U9V8D2-F1
#
_entry.id   AF-A0A4U9V8D2-F1
#
_cell.length_a   1.000
_cell.length_b   1.000
_cell.length_c   1.000
_cell.angle_alpha   90.00
_cell.angle_beta   90.00
_cell.angle_gamma   90.00
#
_symmetry.space_group_name_H-M   'P 1'
#
loop_
_entity.id
_entity.type
_entity.pdbx_description
1 polymer ?
#
loop_
_entity_poly.entity_id
_entity_poly.type
_entity_poly.pdbx_seq_one_letter_code
_entity_poly.pdbx_strand_id
1 'polypeptide(L)' 'MDENGWLQQDETLHFHVEPFEGANLQPEALAFNGIDPHNPLRGAVSEYDALHAISKPYVKP' A
#
# COMPACT_ATOMS: atom_id res chain seq x y z
N MET A 1 18.80 -10.00 -8.45
CA MET A 1 19.37 -11.33 -8.75
C MET A 1 20.76 -11.36 -8.17
N ASP A 2 21.14 -12.42 -7.45
CA ASP A 2 22.48 -12.54 -6.90
C ASP A 2 23.52 -12.96 -7.94
N GLU A 3 24.77 -13.07 -7.50
CA GLU A 3 25.92 -13.46 -8.33
C GLU A 3 25.77 -14.86 -8.96
N ASN A 4 24.92 -15.71 -8.39
CA ASN A 4 24.67 -17.07 -8.86
C ASN A 4 23.42 -17.17 -9.77
N GLY A 5 22.77 -16.05 -10.05
CA GLY A 5 21.59 -16.01 -10.91
C GLY A 5 20.26 -16.27 -10.20
N TRP A 6 20.23 -16.31 -8.86
CA TRP A 6 18.96 -16.52 -8.13
C TRP A 6 18.19 -15.21 -7.97
N LEU A 7 16.89 -15.27 -8.22
CA LEU A 7 15.98 -14.17 -7.90
C LEU A 7 15.92 -13.99 -6.38
N GLN A 8 15.92 -12.74 -5.96
CA GLN A 8 15.79 -12.34 -4.57
C GLN A 8 14.79 -11.20 -4.49
N GLN A 9 14.16 -11.08 -3.32
CA GLN A 9 13.33 -9.92 -3.02
C GLN A 9 14.20 -8.66 -3.06
N ASP A 10 13.70 -7.64 -3.73
CA ASP A 10 14.31 -6.31 -3.75
C ASP A 10 13.61 -5.45 -2.68
N GLU A 11 13.25 -4.21 -3.00
CA GLU A 11 12.50 -3.35 -2.09
C GLU A 11 11.08 -3.85 -1.81
N THR A 12 10.58 -3.48 -0.61
CA THR A 12 9.21 -3.72 -0.18
C THR A 12 8.58 -2.39 0.21
N LEU A 13 7.45 -2.08 -0.40
CA LEU A 13 6.68 -0.88 -0.12
C LEU A 13 5.34 -1.26 0.52
N HIS A 14 4.93 -0.51 1.54
CA HIS A 14 3.68 -0.72 2.26
C HIS A 14 3.03 0.62 2.60
N PHE A 15 1.74 0.74 2.31
CA PHE A 15 0.96 1.95 2.57
C PHE A 15 -0.41 1.57 3.13
N HIS A 16 -0.88 2.36 4.10
CA HIS A 16 -2.30 2.44 4.39
C HIS A 16 -2.93 3.43 3.43
N VAL A 17 -4.03 3.06 2.79
CA VAL A 17 -4.70 3.92 1.82
C VAL A 17 -6.04 4.39 2.39
N GLU A 18 -6.34 5.67 2.17
CA GLU A 18 -7.65 6.26 2.49
C GLU A 18 -8.69 5.80 1.46
N PRO A 19 -9.93 5.49 1.87
CA PRO A 19 -11.01 5.27 0.92
C PRO A 19 -11.20 6.48 0.00
N PHE A 20 -11.27 6.26 -1.30
CA PHE A 20 -11.54 7.33 -2.26
C PHE A 20 -12.98 7.85 -2.13
N GLU A 21 -13.24 9.03 -2.69
CA GLU A 21 -14.58 9.65 -2.64
C GLU A 21 -15.63 8.74 -3.31
N GLY A 22 -16.70 8.43 -2.57
CA GLY A 22 -17.75 7.52 -3.05
C GLY A 22 -17.42 6.03 -2.92
N ALA A 23 -16.31 5.66 -2.29
CA ALA A 23 -15.99 4.26 -2.01
C ALA A 23 -17.08 3.59 -1.15
N ASN A 24 -17.56 2.44 -1.60
CA ASN A 24 -18.51 1.63 -0.83
C ASN A 24 -17.76 0.79 0.21
N LEU A 25 -17.94 1.10 1.49
CA LEU A 25 -17.33 0.39 2.61
C LEU A 25 -18.30 -0.68 3.14
N GLN A 26 -18.15 -1.91 2.66
CA GLN A 26 -18.96 -3.04 3.13
C GLN A 26 -18.56 -3.42 4.58
N PRO A 27 -19.49 -3.42 5.54
CA PRO A 27 -19.20 -3.78 6.94
C PRO A 27 -18.53 -5.15 7.08
N GLU A 28 -18.92 -6.12 6.26
CA GLU A 28 -18.38 -7.48 6.27
C GLU A 28 -16.90 -7.50 5.86
N ALA A 29 -16.51 -6.64 4.92
CA ALA A 29 -15.11 -6.53 4.50
C ALA A 29 -14.23 -5.91 5.60
N LEU A 30 -14.74 -4.90 6.32
CA LEU A 30 -14.06 -4.28 7.45
C LEU A 30 -13.93 -5.25 8.63
N ALA A 31 -14.97 -6.03 8.90
CA ALA A 31 -14.93 -7.08 9.93
C ALA A 31 -13.92 -8.18 9.57
N PHE A 32 -13.82 -8.54 8.28
CA PHE A 32 -12.89 -9.56 7.81
C PHE A 32 -11.42 -9.13 7.93
N ASN A 33 -11.08 -7.92 7.50
CA ASN A 33 -9.70 -7.43 7.51
C ASN A 33 -9.29 -6.74 8.83
N GLY A 34 -10.24 -6.39 9.70
CA GLY A 34 -10.00 -5.73 10.98
C GLY A 34 -9.56 -4.26 10.86
N ILE A 35 -9.76 -3.63 9.70
CA ILE A 35 -9.35 -2.26 9.43
C ILE A 35 -10.46 -1.30 9.86
N ASP A 36 -10.10 -0.30 10.68
CA ASP A 36 -10.90 0.91 10.86
C ASP A 36 -10.39 2.01 9.92
N PRO A 37 -11.09 2.32 8.82
CA PRO A 37 -10.62 3.30 7.83
C PRO A 37 -10.46 4.72 8.41
N HIS A 38 -11.17 5.05 9.48
CA HIS A 38 -11.23 6.40 10.06
C HIS A 38 -10.28 6.58 11.25
N ASN A 39 -9.51 5.56 11.62
CA ASN A 39 -8.53 5.68 12.69
C ASN A 39 -7.39 6.65 12.29
N PRO A 40 -7.23 7.81 12.96
CA PRO A 40 -6.22 8.80 12.60
C PRO A 40 -4.77 8.30 12.79
N LEU A 41 -4.57 7.26 13.59
CA LEU A 41 -3.25 6.65 13.82
C LEU A 41 -2.86 5.64 12.74
N ARG A 42 -3.73 5.35 11.76
CA ARG A 42 -3.36 4.49 10.61
C ARG A 42 -2.29 5.12 9.72
N GLY A 43 -2.12 6.45 9.73
CA GLY A 43 -1.19 7.11 8.81
C GLY A 43 -1.51 6.81 7.35
N ALA A 44 -2.81 6.77 7.01
CA ALA A 44 -3.24 6.49 5.66
C ALA A 44 -2.90 7.67 4.73
N VAL A 45 -2.58 7.36 3.48
CA VAL A 45 -2.28 8.32 2.42
C VAL A 45 -3.30 8.20 1.30
N SER A 46 -3.34 9.19 0.41
CA SER A 46 -4.21 9.14 -0.76
C SER A 46 -3.82 8.01 -1.72
N GLU A 47 -4.77 7.53 -2.52
CA GLU A 47 -4.48 6.55 -3.58
C GLU A 47 -3.40 7.04 -4.54
N TYR A 48 -3.45 8.34 -4.89
CA TYR A 48 -2.45 8.96 -5.76
C TYR A 48 -1.05 8.86 -5.14
N ASP A 49 -0.88 9.23 -3.87
CA ASP A 49 0.43 9.23 -3.23
C ASP A 49 1.02 7.81 -3.13
N ALA A 50 0.20 6.82 -2.74
CA ALA A 50 0.61 5.42 -2.65
C ALA A 50 1.02 4.86 -4.04
N LEU A 51 0.16 5.02 -5.05
CA LEU A 51 0.43 4.50 -6.39
C LEU A 51 1.55 5.27 -7.08
N HIS A 52 1.67 6.57 -6.85
CA HIS A 52 2.76 7.38 -7.37
C HIS A 52 4.10 6.94 -6.75
N ALA A 53 4.14 6.65 -5.45
CA ALA A 53 5.34 6.10 -4.81
C ALA A 53 5.74 4.73 -5.37
N ILE A 54 4.78 3.84 -5.62
CA ILE A 54 5.03 2.51 -6.22
C ILE A 54 5.51 2.63 -7.68
N SER A 55 4.94 3.56 -8.43
CA SER A 55 5.21 3.71 -9.86
C SER A 55 6.46 4.54 -10.15
N LYS A 56 7.07 5.15 -9.13
CA LYS A 56 8.33 5.88 -9.31
C LYS A 56 9.38 4.91 -9.88
N PRO A 57 10.14 5.35 -10.89
CA PRO A 57 11.22 4.54 -11.42
C PRO A 57 12.16 4.19 -10.26
N TYR A 58 12.36 2.90 -10.05
CA TYR A 58 13.35 2.41 -9.10
C TYR A 58 14.72 2.92 -9.53
N VAL A 59 15.29 3.83 -8.75
CA VAL A 59 16.66 4.30 -8.92
C VAL A 59 17.47 3.69 -7.80
N LYS A 60 18.17 2.61 -8.11
CA LYS A 60 19.15 2.03 -7.20
C LYS A 60 20.28 3.06 -6.98
N PRO A 61 20.69 3.34 -5.73
CA PRO A 61 21.92 4.08 -5.49
C PRO A 61 23.16 3.33 -6.01
#